data_AF-A0A2K2DFT7-F1
#
_entry.id   AF-A0A2K2DFT7-F1
#
_cell.length_a   1.000
_cell.length_b   1.000
_cell.length_c   1.000
_cell.angle_alpha   90.00
_cell.angle_beta   90.00
_cell.angle_gamma   90.00
#
_symmetry.space_group_name_H-M   'P 1'
#
loop_
_entity.id
_entity.type
_entity.pdbx_description
1 polymer ?
#
loop_
_entity_poly.entity_id
_entity_poly.type
_entity_poly.pdbx_seq_one_letter_code
_entity_poly.pdbx_strand_id
1 'polypeptide(L)'
;MTPEMSLEANRTGYAFITPDPAEIADQKAFIRSAIHAAAPDLQFELLATTPMVAEMCLRFATAEDRAAAIATQPFELDGFTVEVVREGEQRNCYPAPMPDYLAHINLLNYPKEERAKKDIGSHLGSIGHVEEIDPACFDAPDLSPVGVVVQLQDPRDIPRELRIRYVGWYGSGSVCPREVARNIIPIEVVEVWD
;
A
#
# COMPACT_ATOMS: atom_id res chain seq x y z
N MET A 1 -13.69 20.02 -2.83
CA MET A 1 -14.29 19.05 -1.89
C MET A 1 -15.77 19.40 -1.79
N THR A 2 -16.67 18.51 -2.20
CA THR A 2 -18.11 18.77 -2.17
C THR A 2 -18.67 18.58 -0.75
N PRO A 3 -19.82 19.19 -0.40
CA PRO A 3 -20.43 19.04 0.92
C PRO A 3 -20.75 17.57 1.28
N GLU A 4 -21.06 16.74 0.29
CA GLU A 4 -21.30 15.29 0.48
C GLU A 4 -20.03 14.54 0.88
N MET A 5 -18.88 14.86 0.25
CA MET A 5 -17.58 14.29 0.64
C MET A 5 -17.20 14.68 2.08
N SER A 6 -17.57 15.88 2.53
CA SER A 6 -17.33 16.34 3.91
C SER A 6 -18.24 15.63 4.94
N LEU A 7 -19.45 15.25 4.53
CA LEU A 7 -20.37 14.51 5.41
C LEU A 7 -19.94 13.05 5.59
N GLU A 8 -19.50 12.39 4.50
CA GLU A 8 -18.98 11.03 4.56
C GLU A 8 -17.66 10.96 5.35
N ALA A 9 -16.75 11.91 5.13
CA ALA A 9 -15.54 12.07 5.91
C ALA A 9 -15.81 12.18 7.42
N ASN A 10 -16.89 12.89 7.78
CA ASN A 10 -17.29 13.09 9.17
C ASN A 10 -17.92 11.86 9.85
N ARG A 11 -18.24 10.82 9.08
CA ARG A 11 -18.78 9.55 9.59
C ARG A 11 -17.78 8.41 9.53
N THR A 12 -16.59 8.66 8.98
CA THR A 12 -15.57 7.65 8.80
C THR A 12 -14.53 7.72 9.93
N GLY A 13 -14.16 6.55 10.44
CA GLY A 13 -13.01 6.33 11.31
C GLY A 13 -12.22 5.11 10.86
N TYR A 14 -11.00 4.97 11.37
CA TYR A 14 -10.08 3.90 11.01
C TYR A 14 -9.62 3.19 12.26
N ALA A 15 -9.72 1.86 12.28
CA ALA A 15 -9.39 1.05 13.44
C ALA A 15 -8.00 0.43 13.33
N PHE A 16 -7.25 0.53 14.42
CA PHE A 16 -5.91 -0.04 14.58
C PHE A 16 -5.90 -0.99 15.77
N ILE A 17 -5.22 -2.12 15.63
CA ILE A 17 -5.08 -3.12 16.68
C ILE A 17 -3.64 -3.08 17.18
N THR A 18 -3.45 -3.07 18.50
CA THR A 18 -2.13 -3.17 19.15
C THR A 18 -2.18 -4.22 20.26
N PRO A 19 -1.19 -5.12 20.38
CA PRO A 19 -0.06 -5.35 19.48
C PRO A 19 -0.47 -5.92 18.11
N ASP A 20 0.50 -6.16 17.21
CA ASP A 20 0.28 -6.65 15.84
C ASP A 20 -0.77 -7.78 15.79
N PRO A 21 -1.87 -7.61 15.02
CA PRO A 21 -2.96 -8.57 14.96
C PRO A 21 -2.69 -9.80 14.07
N ALA A 22 -1.45 -10.11 13.70
CA ALA A 22 -1.10 -11.26 12.87
C ALA A 22 -1.68 -12.61 13.35
N GLU A 23 -1.93 -12.75 14.66
CA GLU A 23 -2.53 -13.95 15.27
C GLU A 23 -4.07 -13.96 15.22
N ILE A 24 -4.71 -12.85 14.86
CA ILE A 24 -6.17 -12.69 14.82
C ILE A 24 -6.69 -13.08 13.43
N ALA A 25 -7.25 -14.30 13.33
CA ALA A 25 -7.76 -14.84 12.06
C ALA A 25 -8.92 -14.05 11.45
N ASP A 26 -9.78 -13.44 12.27
CA ASP A 26 -10.90 -12.59 11.82
C ASP A 26 -10.89 -11.24 12.54
N GLN A 27 -10.07 -10.33 12.02
CA GLN A 27 -9.95 -8.96 12.53
C GLN A 27 -11.28 -8.20 12.51
N LYS A 28 -12.18 -8.49 11.56
CA LYS A 28 -13.48 -7.83 11.44
C LYS A 28 -14.38 -8.20 12.62
N ALA A 29 -14.47 -9.50 12.90
CA ALA A 29 -15.22 -10.00 14.06
C ALA A 29 -14.60 -9.52 15.38
N PHE A 30 -13.26 -9.47 15.44
CA PHE A 30 -12.53 -8.99 16.61
C PHE A 30 -12.82 -7.52 16.92
N ILE A 31 -12.62 -6.61 15.95
CA ILE A 31 -12.87 -5.17 16.12
C ILE A 31 -14.32 -4.91 16.52
N ARG A 32 -15.27 -5.62 15.89
CA ARG A 32 -16.68 -5.52 16.27
C ARG A 32 -16.89 -5.91 17.73
N SER A 33 -16.33 -7.03 18.15
CA SER A 33 -16.48 -7.54 19.52
C SER A 33 -15.86 -6.58 20.54
N ALA A 34 -14.66 -6.05 20.27
CA ALA A 34 -13.97 -5.12 21.17
C ALA A 34 -14.77 -3.83 21.36
N ILE A 35 -15.31 -3.26 20.28
CA ILE A 35 -16.10 -2.03 20.35
C ILE A 35 -17.43 -2.27 21.07
N HIS A 36 -18.17 -3.33 20.73
CA HIS A 36 -19.45 -3.61 21.39
C HIS A 36 -19.32 -4.06 22.84
N ALA A 37 -18.15 -4.55 23.26
CA ALA A 37 -17.88 -4.85 24.67
C ALA A 37 -17.94 -3.59 25.54
N ALA A 38 -17.46 -2.44 25.03
CA ALA A 38 -17.50 -1.16 25.74
C ALA A 38 -18.70 -0.28 25.36
N ALA A 39 -19.17 -0.36 24.11
CA ALA A 39 -20.22 0.47 23.53
C ALA A 39 -21.23 -0.40 22.76
N PRO A 40 -22.10 -1.17 23.46
CA PRO A 40 -22.98 -2.16 22.83
C PRO A 40 -23.99 -1.54 21.86
N ASP A 41 -24.42 -0.29 22.11
CA ASP A 41 -25.42 0.39 21.30
C ASP A 41 -24.86 1.05 20.03
N LEU A 42 -23.53 1.13 19.90
CA LEU A 42 -22.87 1.87 18.83
C LEU A 42 -23.09 1.18 17.46
N GLN A 43 -23.58 1.94 16.48
CA GLN A 43 -23.88 1.42 15.14
C GLN A 43 -22.81 1.84 14.13
N PHE A 44 -22.18 0.86 13.49
CA PHE A 44 -21.17 1.09 12.45
C PHE A 44 -21.06 -0.09 11.48
N GLU A 45 -20.65 0.23 10.26
CA GLU A 45 -20.27 -0.74 9.24
C GLU A 45 -18.75 -0.89 9.20
N LEU A 46 -18.25 -2.13 9.12
CA LEU A 46 -16.84 -2.43 8.94
C LEU A 46 -16.56 -2.76 7.47
N LEU A 47 -15.70 -1.96 6.88
CA LEU A 47 -15.26 -2.05 5.49
C LEU A 47 -13.80 -2.46 5.46
N ALA A 48 -13.49 -3.39 4.54
CA ALA A 48 -12.10 -3.73 4.26
C ALA A 48 -11.37 -2.49 3.74
N THR A 49 -10.13 -2.34 4.17
CA THR A 49 -9.20 -1.33 3.68
C THR A 49 -7.89 -2.01 3.30
N THR A 50 -6.98 -1.27 2.69
CA THR A 50 -5.60 -1.77 2.55
C THR A 50 -4.94 -1.74 3.93
N PRO A 51 -4.15 -2.77 4.31
CA PRO A 51 -3.43 -2.80 5.59
C PRO A 51 -2.53 -1.59 5.80
N MET A 52 -2.03 -0.98 4.72
CA MET A 52 -1.24 0.26 4.75
C MET A 52 -2.00 1.46 5.38
N VAL A 53 -3.34 1.43 5.36
CA VAL A 53 -4.20 2.51 5.84
C VAL A 53 -4.75 2.20 7.22
N ALA A 54 -5.26 0.98 7.45
CA ALA A 54 -5.72 0.49 8.75
C ALA A 54 -6.02 -1.01 8.70
N GLU A 55 -6.37 -1.61 9.84
CA GLU A 55 -6.94 -2.97 9.85
C GLU A 55 -8.34 -2.95 9.23
N MET A 56 -9.17 -1.96 9.61
CA MET A 56 -10.51 -1.77 9.09
C MET A 56 -10.90 -0.30 9.01
N CYS A 57 -11.78 0.02 8.06
CA CYS A 57 -12.50 1.29 8.02
C CYS A 57 -13.88 1.12 8.68
N LEU A 58 -14.24 2.09 9.53
CA LEU A 58 -15.51 2.16 10.25
C LEU A 58 -16.35 3.28 9.67
N ARG A 59 -17.51 2.93 9.11
CA ARG A 59 -18.53 3.91 8.71
C ARG A 59 -19.63 3.94 9.77
N PHE A 60 -19.64 5.02 10.55
CA PHE A 60 -20.63 5.24 11.59
C PHE A 60 -21.97 5.71 11.02
N ALA A 61 -23.06 5.45 11.74
CA ALA A 61 -24.39 5.94 11.36
C ALA A 61 -24.45 7.47 11.38
N THR A 62 -23.79 8.11 12.35
CA THR A 62 -23.68 9.57 12.46
C THR A 62 -22.27 10.03 12.84
N ALA A 63 -21.99 11.33 12.69
CA ALA A 63 -20.73 11.92 13.15
C ALA A 63 -20.63 11.94 14.69
N GLU A 64 -21.78 11.98 15.38
CA GLU A 64 -21.87 11.89 16.84
C GLU A 64 -21.50 10.49 17.34
N ASP A 65 -21.94 9.43 16.65
CA ASP A 65 -21.54 8.06 16.96
C ASP A 65 -20.02 7.88 16.85
N ARG A 66 -19.40 8.44 15.81
CA ARG A 66 -17.93 8.44 15.70
C ARG A 66 -17.28 9.17 16.87
N ALA A 67 -17.81 10.34 17.25
CA ALA A 67 -17.26 11.12 18.37
C ALA A 67 -17.42 10.37 19.70
N ALA A 68 -18.55 9.70 19.92
CA ALA A 68 -18.79 8.84 21.07
C ALA A 68 -17.83 7.64 21.11
N ALA A 69 -17.58 7.01 19.96
CA ALA A 69 -16.59 5.93 19.82
C ALA A 69 -15.19 6.41 20.24
N ILE A 70 -14.75 7.56 19.70
CA ILE A 70 -13.46 8.19 20.02
C ILE A 70 -13.37 8.60 21.49
N ALA A 71 -14.47 9.02 22.11
CA ALA A 71 -14.50 9.37 23.53
C ALA A 71 -14.47 8.14 24.46
N THR A 72 -14.85 6.97 23.95
CA THR A 72 -14.94 5.71 24.71
C THR A 72 -13.67 4.87 24.60
N GLN A 73 -12.86 5.08 23.57
CA GLN A 73 -11.59 4.37 23.39
C GLN A 73 -10.59 4.64 24.55
N PRO A 74 -9.59 3.78 24.77
CA PRO A 74 -9.27 2.56 24.02
C PRO A 74 -10.28 1.42 24.25
N PHE A 75 -10.50 0.59 23.23
CA PHE A 75 -11.32 -0.61 23.34
C PHE A 75 -10.44 -1.84 23.59
N GLU A 76 -10.50 -2.42 24.77
CA GLU A 76 -9.65 -3.56 25.14
C GLU A 76 -10.40 -4.88 25.03
N LEU A 77 -9.79 -5.87 24.38
CA LEU A 77 -10.31 -7.24 24.31
C LEU A 77 -9.14 -8.24 24.19
N ASP A 78 -9.14 -9.27 25.03
CA ASP A 78 -8.19 -10.38 25.01
C ASP A 78 -6.70 -9.97 24.96
N GLY A 79 -6.35 -8.86 25.63
CA GLY A 79 -4.98 -8.34 25.69
C GLY A 79 -4.56 -7.49 24.48
N PHE A 80 -5.46 -7.27 23.52
CA PHE A 80 -5.29 -6.30 22.45
C PHE A 80 -6.13 -5.05 22.71
N THR A 81 -5.67 -3.94 22.13
CA THR A 81 -6.34 -2.65 22.14
C THR A 81 -6.74 -2.28 20.72
N VAL A 82 -7.99 -1.84 20.56
CA VAL A 82 -8.51 -1.24 19.34
C VAL A 82 -8.66 0.27 19.55
N GLU A 83 -7.98 1.04 18.70
CA GLU A 83 -8.09 2.51 18.66
C GLU A 83 -8.77 2.97 17.38
N VAL A 84 -9.61 4.00 17.46
CA VAL A 84 -10.33 4.55 16.30
C VAL A 84 -9.86 5.97 16.03
N VAL A 85 -9.32 6.21 14.85
CA VAL A 85 -8.79 7.52 14.42
C VAL A 85 -9.70 8.15 13.36
N ARG A 86 -9.80 9.48 13.35
CA ARG A 86 -10.58 10.21 12.34
C ARG A 86 -9.89 10.13 10.97
N GLU A 87 -10.69 10.22 9.91
CA GLU A 87 -10.13 10.48 8.57
C GLU A 87 -9.29 11.78 8.60
N GLY A 88 -8.07 11.72 8.08
CA GLY A 88 -7.10 12.83 8.10
C GLY A 88 -6.28 12.97 9.39
N GLU A 89 -6.66 12.30 10.48
CA GLU A 89 -5.84 12.18 11.70
C GLU A 89 -5.04 10.88 11.75
N GLN A 90 -5.19 10.03 10.72
CA GLN A 90 -4.40 8.82 10.52
C GLN A 90 -2.92 9.17 10.58
N ARG A 91 -2.27 8.83 11.70
CA ARG A 91 -0.82 8.87 11.79
C ARG A 91 -0.31 7.63 11.08
N ASN A 92 -0.07 7.65 9.76
CA ASN A 92 0.54 6.56 8.97
C ASN A 92 0.75 5.28 9.81
N CYS A 93 -0.33 4.52 9.98
CA CYS A 93 -0.47 3.68 11.19
C CYS A 93 0.26 2.35 11.10
N TYR A 94 0.86 2.11 9.95
CA TYR A 94 2.14 1.46 9.91
C TYR A 94 3.15 2.57 9.62
N PRO A 95 4.26 2.69 10.37
CA PRO A 95 5.48 2.90 9.64
C PRO A 95 5.54 1.70 8.68
N ALA A 96 5.01 1.85 7.46
CA ALA A 96 5.84 1.51 6.31
C ALA A 96 7.14 2.17 6.73
N PRO A 97 8.21 1.39 7.03
CA PRO A 97 9.41 2.00 7.56
C PRO A 97 9.64 3.20 6.64
N MET A 98 9.80 4.41 7.21
CA MET A 98 10.04 5.55 6.30
C MET A 98 11.16 5.05 5.43
N PRO A 99 10.99 4.99 4.10
CA PRO A 99 11.95 4.26 3.32
C PRO A 99 13.28 4.94 3.58
N ASP A 100 14.12 4.26 4.36
CA ASP A 100 15.28 4.88 4.99
C ASP A 100 16.36 5.07 3.94
N TYR A 101 16.10 4.63 2.69
CA TYR A 101 17.05 4.64 1.63
C TYR A 101 16.43 5.11 0.32
N LEU A 102 17.25 5.86 -0.40
CA LEU A 102 17.12 6.08 -1.83
C LEU A 102 18.22 5.28 -2.52
N ALA A 103 17.90 4.64 -3.64
CA ALA A 103 18.90 3.98 -4.47
C ALA A 103 18.76 4.44 -5.91
N HIS A 104 19.89 4.85 -6.49
CA HIS A 104 19.99 5.02 -7.92
C HIS A 104 20.42 3.70 -8.54
N ILE A 105 19.55 3.20 -9.43
CA ILE A 105 19.77 1.96 -10.15
C ILE A 105 19.68 2.19 -11.65
N ASN A 106 20.47 1.44 -12.39
CA ASN A 106 20.41 1.35 -13.84
C ASN A 106 19.73 0.05 -14.23
N LEU A 107 18.67 0.16 -15.04
CA LEU A 107 18.03 -0.98 -15.67
C LEU A 107 18.69 -1.22 -17.04
N LEU A 108 19.49 -2.29 -17.13
CA LEU A 108 20.28 -2.59 -18.32
C LEU A 108 19.42 -3.31 -19.36
N ASN A 109 19.61 -2.97 -20.63
CA ASN A 109 18.88 -3.56 -21.77
C ASN A 109 17.35 -3.45 -21.63
N TYR A 110 16.86 -2.35 -21.03
CA TYR A 110 15.43 -2.13 -20.85
C TYR A 110 14.72 -1.94 -22.20
N PRO A 111 13.65 -2.71 -22.48
CA PRO A 111 12.99 -2.73 -23.79
C PRO A 111 12.39 -1.36 -24.10
N LYS A 112 12.69 -0.84 -25.30
CA LYS A 112 12.27 0.51 -25.72
C LYS A 112 10.74 0.68 -25.69
N GLU A 113 10.00 -0.38 -26.00
CA GLU A 113 8.54 -0.39 -26.05
C GLU A 113 7.89 -0.15 -24.69
N GLU A 114 8.63 -0.40 -23.60
CA GLU A 114 8.14 -0.34 -22.22
C GLU A 114 8.72 0.85 -21.45
N ARG A 115 9.46 1.75 -22.12
CA ARG A 115 10.10 2.92 -21.47
C ARG A 115 9.13 4.04 -21.12
N ALA A 116 7.82 3.86 -21.24
CA ALA A 116 6.91 4.88 -20.77
C ALA A 116 7.00 4.98 -19.24
N LYS A 117 6.92 6.21 -18.71
CA LYS A 117 6.97 6.48 -17.27
C LYS A 117 6.04 5.57 -16.45
N LYS A 118 4.83 5.32 -16.97
CA LYS A 118 3.82 4.47 -16.33
C LYS A 118 4.27 3.00 -16.24
N ASP A 119 4.86 2.48 -17.31
CA ASP A 119 5.27 1.08 -17.39
C ASP A 119 6.49 0.83 -16.50
N ILE A 120 7.49 1.72 -16.55
CA ILE A 120 8.64 1.70 -15.64
C ILE A 120 8.19 1.68 -14.17
N GLY A 121 7.28 2.59 -13.79
CA GLY A 121 6.72 2.64 -12.45
C GLY A 121 5.98 1.35 -12.05
N SER A 122 5.19 0.79 -12.97
CA SER A 122 4.47 -0.46 -12.72
C SER A 122 5.40 -1.66 -12.54
N HIS A 123 6.51 -1.73 -13.29
CA HIS A 123 7.46 -2.84 -13.19
C HIS A 123 8.31 -2.76 -11.92
N LEU A 124 8.68 -1.55 -11.49
CA LEU A 124 9.49 -1.31 -10.31
C LEU A 124 8.71 -1.33 -8.99
N GLY A 125 7.37 -1.29 -9.02
CA GLY A 125 6.54 -1.27 -7.80
C GLY A 125 6.73 -2.48 -6.87
N SER A 126 7.37 -3.56 -7.33
CA SER A 126 7.76 -4.71 -6.49
C SER A 126 9.12 -4.54 -5.78
N ILE A 127 9.91 -3.54 -6.16
CA ILE A 127 11.23 -3.20 -5.61
C ILE A 127 11.11 -2.01 -4.66
N GLY A 128 10.38 -0.98 -5.07
CA GLY A 128 10.23 0.25 -4.29
C GLY A 128 9.37 1.30 -5.00
N HIS A 129 9.18 2.44 -4.35
CA HIS A 129 8.50 3.58 -4.94
C HIS A 129 9.46 4.32 -5.87
N VAL A 130 9.04 4.65 -7.10
CA VAL A 130 9.90 5.36 -8.05
C VAL A 130 9.76 6.86 -7.81
N GLU A 131 10.82 7.50 -7.31
CA GLU A 131 10.89 8.94 -7.10
C GLU A 131 11.22 9.68 -8.39
N GLU A 132 12.23 9.20 -9.10
CA GLU A 132 12.75 9.85 -10.30
C GLU A 132 13.10 8.83 -11.39
N ILE A 133 12.90 9.23 -12.64
CA ILE A 133 13.37 8.52 -13.84
C ILE A 133 14.17 9.53 -14.65
N ASP A 134 15.39 9.18 -15.03
CA ASP A 134 16.25 10.05 -15.85
C ASP A 134 15.51 10.43 -17.14
N PRO A 135 15.18 11.70 -17.37
CA PRO A 135 14.43 12.12 -18.55
C PRO A 135 15.15 11.80 -19.86
N ALA A 136 16.48 11.67 -19.86
CA ALA A 136 17.23 11.30 -21.05
C ALA A 136 16.88 9.88 -21.55
N CYS A 137 16.37 9.01 -20.68
CA CYS A 137 16.07 7.62 -21.05
C CYS A 137 14.93 7.49 -22.06
N PHE A 138 14.03 8.48 -22.13
CA PHE A 138 12.87 8.46 -23.03
C PHE A 138 13.25 8.72 -24.50
N ASP A 139 14.30 9.51 -24.73
CA ASP A 139 14.82 9.83 -26.06
C ASP A 139 16.06 9.00 -26.43
N ALA A 140 16.60 8.24 -25.48
CA ALA A 140 17.83 7.48 -25.65
C ALA A 140 17.69 6.34 -26.69
N PRO A 141 18.79 5.97 -27.38
CA PRO A 141 18.84 4.80 -28.23
C PRO A 141 18.40 3.52 -27.52
N ASP A 142 18.00 2.53 -28.31
CA ASP A 142 17.71 1.19 -27.81
C ASP A 142 18.94 0.62 -27.07
N LEU A 143 18.69 -0.16 -26.02
CA LEU A 143 19.70 -0.70 -25.07
C LEU A 143 20.37 0.29 -24.12
N SER A 144 20.13 1.60 -24.25
CA SER A 144 20.63 2.57 -23.24
C SER A 144 20.03 2.24 -21.86
N PRO A 145 20.83 2.31 -20.78
CA PRO A 145 20.32 2.04 -19.44
C PRO A 145 19.24 3.05 -19.07
N VAL A 146 18.23 2.59 -18.35
CA VAL A 146 17.22 3.47 -17.74
C VAL A 146 17.64 3.72 -16.31
N GLY A 147 18.14 4.93 -16.04
CA GLY A 147 18.49 5.38 -14.70
C GLY A 147 17.23 5.77 -13.94
N VAL A 148 17.05 5.22 -12.74
CA VAL A 148 15.91 5.51 -11.87
C VAL A 148 16.36 5.66 -10.41
N VAL A 149 15.70 6.54 -9.68
CA VAL A 149 15.83 6.66 -8.23
C VAL A 149 14.62 5.97 -7.62
N VAL A 150 14.88 4.92 -6.84
CA VAL A 150 13.87 4.17 -6.11
C VAL A 150 14.01 4.40 -4.62
N GLN A 151 12.88 4.58 -3.98
CA GLN A 151 12.73 4.69 -2.54
C GLN A 151 12.32 3.32 -1.97
N LEU A 152 13.10 2.81 -1.01
CA LEU A 152 12.99 1.44 -0.50
C LEU A 152 13.36 1.31 0.98
N GLN A 153 13.00 0.17 1.57
CA GLN A 153 13.17 -0.10 3.01
C GLN A 153 14.56 -0.59 3.36
N ASP A 154 15.11 -1.49 2.54
CA ASP A 154 16.43 -2.05 2.73
C ASP A 154 17.12 -2.13 1.36
N PRO A 155 18.37 -1.65 1.21
CA PRO A 155 19.13 -1.77 -0.04
C PRO A 155 19.28 -3.23 -0.53
N ARG A 156 19.14 -4.22 0.36
CA ARG A 156 19.16 -5.65 0.03
C ARG A 156 17.91 -6.12 -0.71
N ASP A 157 16.83 -5.34 -0.70
CA ASP A 157 15.60 -5.64 -1.42
C ASP A 157 15.76 -5.44 -2.93
N ILE A 158 16.82 -4.77 -3.38
CA ILE A 158 17.11 -4.59 -4.82
C ILE A 158 17.58 -5.93 -5.41
N PRO A 159 16.78 -6.56 -6.30
CA PRO A 159 17.20 -7.81 -6.93
C PRO A 159 18.28 -7.52 -7.98
N ARG A 160 19.08 -8.54 -8.33
CA ARG A 160 20.03 -8.44 -9.45
C ARG A 160 19.36 -8.35 -10.82
N GLU A 161 18.10 -8.78 -10.90
CA GLU A 161 17.34 -8.89 -12.14
C GLU A 161 15.88 -8.50 -11.88
N LEU A 162 15.33 -7.62 -12.72
CA LEU A 162 13.91 -7.35 -12.83
C LEU A 162 13.32 -8.31 -13.88
N ARG A 163 12.27 -9.05 -13.50
CA ARG A 163 11.55 -9.96 -14.40
C ARG A 163 10.21 -9.38 -14.78
N ILE A 164 10.12 -8.84 -16.00
CA ILE A 164 8.86 -8.34 -16.53
C ILE A 164 8.05 -9.54 -17.02
N ARG A 165 6.91 -9.76 -16.34
CA ARG A 165 5.94 -10.79 -16.69
C ARG A 165 4.84 -10.18 -17.54
N TYR A 166 4.58 -10.78 -18.70
CA TYR A 166 3.44 -10.44 -19.52
C TYR A 166 2.25 -11.33 -19.14
N VAL A 167 1.16 -10.70 -18.67
CA VAL A 167 -0.15 -11.36 -18.66
C VAL A 167 -0.77 -11.13 -20.03
N GLY A 168 -0.51 -12.04 -20.96
CA GLY A 168 -1.20 -12.04 -22.25
C GLY A 168 -2.65 -12.47 -22.07
N TRP A 169 -3.60 -11.55 -22.28
CA TRP A 169 -5.01 -11.93 -22.43
C TRP A 169 -5.19 -12.56 -23.82
N TYR A 170 -5.02 -13.87 -23.92
CA TYR A 170 -5.52 -14.60 -25.07
C TYR A 170 -7.03 -14.73 -24.94
N GLY A 171 -7.75 -14.19 -25.93
CA GLY A 171 -9.20 -14.10 -25.93
C GLY A 171 -9.91 -15.41 -25.57
N SER A 172 -10.98 -15.27 -24.77
CA SER A 172 -12.04 -16.24 -24.47
C SER A 172 -11.63 -17.73 -24.46
N GLY A 173 -11.12 -18.21 -23.32
CA GLY A 173 -11.04 -19.64 -23.07
C GLY A 173 -10.18 -19.94 -21.87
N SER A 174 -10.75 -20.65 -20.90
CA SER A 174 -10.16 -21.06 -19.62
C SER A 174 -8.86 -21.86 -19.74
N VAL A 175 -7.77 -21.20 -20.10
CA VAL A 175 -6.42 -21.69 -19.93
C VAL A 175 -5.75 -20.72 -18.99
N CYS A 176 -5.37 -21.19 -17.79
CA CYS A 176 -4.60 -20.40 -16.83
C CYS A 176 -3.42 -19.76 -17.56
N PRO A 177 -3.23 -18.42 -17.48
CA PRO A 177 -2.13 -17.77 -18.18
C PRO A 177 -0.83 -18.42 -17.70
N ARG A 178 -0.13 -19.08 -18.62
CA ARG A 178 1.20 -19.59 -18.35
C ARG A 178 2.09 -18.36 -18.27
N GLU A 179 2.52 -17.99 -17.05
CA GLU A 179 3.43 -16.88 -16.84
C GLU A 179 4.74 -17.17 -17.60
N VAL A 180 4.98 -16.45 -18.68
CA VAL A 180 6.27 -16.45 -19.37
C VAL A 180 6.89 -15.09 -19.11
N ALA A 181 7.93 -15.04 -18.26
CA ALA A 181 8.77 -13.86 -18.18
C ALA A 181 9.40 -13.65 -19.57
N ARG A 182 9.03 -12.57 -20.26
CA ARG A 182 9.58 -12.30 -21.61
C ARG A 182 10.88 -11.53 -21.53
N ASN A 183 11.04 -10.66 -20.54
CA ASN A 183 12.21 -9.81 -20.38
C ASN A 183 12.83 -9.99 -18.99
N ILE A 184 14.13 -10.34 -18.96
CA ILE A 184 14.97 -10.35 -17.77
C ILE A 184 15.92 -9.17 -17.91
N ILE A 185 15.82 -8.24 -16.98
CA ILE A 185 16.49 -6.94 -17.04
C ILE A 185 17.50 -6.91 -15.90
N PRO A 186 18.81 -6.96 -16.19
CA PRO A 186 19.82 -6.80 -15.16
C PRO A 186 19.70 -5.43 -14.49
N ILE A 187 19.82 -5.42 -13.17
CA ILE A 187 19.85 -4.20 -12.37
C ILE A 187 21.27 -3.98 -11.89
N GLU A 188 21.80 -2.79 -12.17
CA GLU A 188 23.04 -2.30 -11.60
C GLU A 188 22.71 -1.24 -10.54
N VAL A 189 23.22 -1.42 -9.32
CA VAL A 189 23.12 -0.40 -8.26
C VAL A 189 24.27 0.58 -8.44
N VAL A 190 23.95 1.85 -8.67
CA VAL A 190 24.92 2.92 -8.87
C VAL A 190 25.32 3.51 -7.53
N GLU A 191 24.33 3.88 -6.72
CA GLU A 191 24.53 4.56 -5.44
C GLU A 191 23.33 4.32 -4.53
N VAL A 192 23.56 4.35 -3.22
CA VAL A 192 22.54 4.23 -2.16
C VAL A 192 22.78 5.32 -1.13
N TRP A 193 21.71 6.01 -0.74
CA TRP A 193 21.68 7.09 0.24
C TRP A 193 20.72 6.74 1.36
N ASP A 194 20.96 7.32 2.55
CA ASP A 194 20.07 7.31 3.71
C ASP A 194 19.25 8.61 3.87
#